data_AF-A0A7L0Z3R2-F1
#
_entry.id   AF-A0A7L0Z3R2-F1
#
_cell.length_a   1.000
_cell.length_b   1.000
_cell.length_c   1.000
_cell.angle_alpha   90.00
_cell.angle_beta   90.00
_cell.angle_gamma   90.00
#
_symmetry.space_group_name_H-M   'P 1'
#
loop_
_entity.id
_entity.type
_entity.pdbx_description
1 polymer ?
#
loop_
_entity_poly.entity_id
_entity_poly.type
_entity_poly.pdbx_seq_one_letter_code
_entity_poly.pdbx_strand_id
1 'polypeptide(L)'
;GKTVDLGSGDGRLVLEAYKQGLRPALGYELNPWLLCLANYRAWKAGYHGKVSFLKKDLWKVNLSDCQNVIVFLAPSVKPPLASKLLAELPDGARVVAGRYPFPSWSPSSTLGQGLDQVWAYDIQEVRR
;
A
#
# COMPACT_ATOMS: atom_id res chain seq x y z
N GLY A 1 -9.15 -7.99 6.80
CA GLY A 1 -7.99 -8.54 6.07
C GLY A 1 -6.73 -7.74 6.40
N LYS A 2 -5.59 -8.13 5.81
CA LYS A 2 -4.29 -7.46 6.05
C LYS A 2 -4.22 -6.07 5.40
N THR A 3 -3.38 -5.20 5.95
CA THR A 3 -3.01 -3.91 5.36
C THR A 3 -1.60 -4.02 4.77
N VAL A 4 -1.46 -3.69 3.50
CA VAL A 4 -0.19 -3.79 2.78
C VAL A 4 0.21 -2.47 2.14
N ASP A 5 1.50 -2.19 2.14
CA ASP A 5 2.12 -1.08 1.43
C ASP A 5 3.01 -1.63 0.30
N LEU A 6 2.68 -1.30 -0.95
CA LEU A 6 3.38 -1.76 -2.14
C LEU A 6 4.47 -0.77 -2.54
N GLY A 7 5.74 -1.16 -2.36
CA GLY A 7 6.88 -0.25 -2.48
C GLY A 7 7.06 0.57 -1.21
N SER A 8 7.14 -0.12 -0.06
CA SER A 8 7.08 0.53 1.25
C SER A 8 8.25 1.45 1.58
N GLY A 9 9.33 1.39 0.80
CA GLY A 9 10.50 2.22 0.97
C GLY A 9 11.04 2.19 2.41
N ASP A 10 11.04 3.34 3.06
CA ASP A 10 11.53 3.50 4.43
C ASP A 10 10.53 3.07 5.53
N GLY A 11 9.42 2.46 5.15
CA GLY A 11 8.45 1.81 6.03
C GLY A 11 7.55 2.75 6.81
N ARG A 12 7.57 4.06 6.53
CA ARG A 12 6.81 5.06 7.30
C ARG A 12 5.30 4.80 7.26
N LEU A 13 4.75 4.44 6.10
CA LEU A 13 3.30 4.26 5.93
C LEU A 13 2.82 3.01 6.66
N VAL A 14 3.59 1.93 6.62
CA VAL A 14 3.30 0.69 7.37
C VAL A 14 3.32 0.95 8.88
N LEU A 15 4.30 1.71 9.37
CA LEU A 15 4.40 2.07 10.79
C LEU A 15 3.23 2.92 11.24
N GLU A 16 2.87 3.96 10.47
CA GLU A 16 1.72 4.79 10.79
C GLU A 16 0.41 4.00 10.70
N ALA A 17 0.22 3.16 9.68
CA ALA A 17 -0.94 2.27 9.58
C ALA A 17 -1.08 1.40 10.85
N TYR A 18 0.01 0.81 11.32
CA TYR A 18 -0.01 0.02 12.56
C TYR A 18 -0.38 0.84 13.79
N LYS A 19 0.17 2.07 13.92
CA LYS A 19 -0.17 2.99 15.02
C LYS A 19 -1.64 3.40 15.01
N GLN A 20 -2.24 3.53 13.82
CA GLN A 20 -3.67 3.80 13.64
C GLN A 20 -4.57 2.57 13.88
N GLY A 21 -3.99 1.43 14.32
CA GLY A 21 -4.72 0.22 14.65
C GLY A 21 -4.95 -0.73 13.49
N LEU A 22 -4.44 -0.44 12.28
CA LEU A 22 -4.53 -1.34 11.14
C LEU A 22 -3.59 -2.52 11.35
N ARG A 23 -4.16 -3.73 11.42
CA ARG A 23 -3.43 -4.96 11.69
C ARG A 23 -3.98 -6.13 10.86
N PRO A 24 -3.12 -7.06 10.41
CA PRO A 24 -1.65 -6.94 10.36
C PRO A 24 -1.21 -5.90 9.31
N ALA A 25 -0.09 -5.22 9.58
CA ALA A 25 0.49 -4.21 8.68
C ALA A 25 1.82 -4.71 8.08
N LEU A 26 1.90 -4.76 6.75
CA LEU A 26 3.06 -5.29 6.02
C LEU A 26 3.54 -4.31 4.95
N GLY A 27 4.85 -4.26 4.72
CA GLY A 27 5.47 -3.56 3.61
C GLY A 27 6.21 -4.50 2.68
N TYR A 28 6.01 -4.35 1.37
CA TYR A 28 6.79 -5.04 0.34
C TYR A 28 7.75 -4.07 -0.32
N GLU A 29 9.05 -4.40 -0.30
CA GLU A 29 10.12 -3.58 -0.87
C GLU A 29 11.20 -4.48 -1.48
N LEU A 30 11.79 -4.07 -2.59
CA LEU A 30 12.84 -4.82 -3.28
C LEU A 30 14.23 -4.42 -2.80
N ASN A 31 14.43 -3.14 -2.47
CA ASN A 31 15.73 -2.60 -2.09
C ASN A 31 16.11 -3.04 -0.65
N PRO A 32 17.17 -3.84 -0.48
CA PRO A 32 17.58 -4.31 0.84
C PRO A 32 18.00 -3.18 1.79
N TRP A 33 18.54 -2.08 1.28
CA TRP A 33 18.92 -0.93 2.11
C TRP A 33 17.71 -0.23 2.72
N LEU A 34 16.64 -0.09 1.93
CA LEU A 34 15.37 0.48 2.39
C LEU A 34 14.69 -0.45 3.40
N LEU A 35 14.76 -1.77 3.19
CA LEU A 35 14.29 -2.75 4.18
C LEU A 35 15.06 -2.64 5.51
N CYS A 36 16.38 -2.52 5.47
CA CYS A 36 17.19 -2.31 6.68
C CYS A 36 16.78 -1.02 7.38
N LEU A 37 16.59 0.07 6.64
CA LEU A 37 16.13 1.36 7.18
C LEU A 37 14.72 1.26 7.80
N ALA A 38 13.80 0.58 7.13
CA ALA A 38 12.43 0.37 7.61
C ALA A 38 12.40 -0.44 8.90
N ASN A 39 13.18 -1.53 8.97
CA ASN A 39 13.31 -2.34 10.18
C ASN A 39 13.98 -1.56 11.32
N TYR A 40 15.04 -0.78 11.03
CA TYR A 40 15.68 0.08 12.01
C TYR A 40 14.70 1.12 12.58
N ARG A 41 13.88 1.75 11.74
CA ARG A 41 12.86 2.70 12.18
C ARG A 41 11.77 2.04 13.02
N ALA A 42 11.34 0.84 12.63
CA ALA A 42 10.38 0.08 13.42
C ALA A 42 10.95 -0.29 14.79
N TRP A 43 12.22 -0.68 14.86
CA TRP A 43 12.93 -0.94 16.11
C TRP A 43 13.05 0.32 16.97
N LYS A 44 13.53 1.43 16.40
CA LYS A 44 13.63 2.72 17.09
C LYS A 44 12.28 3.19 17.65
N ALA A 45 11.19 2.88 16.96
CA ALA A 45 9.83 3.24 17.38
C ALA A 45 9.16 2.21 18.32
N GLY A 46 9.82 1.10 18.69
CA GLY A 46 9.26 0.07 19.58
C GLY A 46 8.21 -0.84 18.92
N TYR A 47 8.20 -0.90 17.59
CA TYR A 47 7.30 -1.71 16.75
C TYR A 47 8.01 -2.87 16.04
N HIS A 48 9.26 -3.17 16.38
CA HIS A 48 9.94 -4.35 15.88
C HIS A 48 9.15 -5.63 16.18
N GLY A 49 8.99 -6.50 15.17
CA GLY A 49 8.18 -7.72 15.26
C GLY A 49 6.66 -7.50 15.25
N LYS A 50 6.18 -6.25 15.36
CA LYS A 50 4.74 -5.90 15.27
C LYS A 50 4.32 -5.54 13.84
N VAL A 51 5.24 -4.98 13.07
CA VAL A 51 5.11 -4.78 11.61
C VAL A 51 6.08 -5.69 10.88
N SER A 52 5.78 -6.03 9.63
CA SER A 52 6.63 -6.91 8.82
C SER A 52 7.03 -6.23 7.52
N PHE A 53 8.33 -6.15 7.26
CA PHE A 53 8.88 -5.71 5.97
C PHE A 53 9.49 -6.89 5.24
N LEU A 54 8.98 -7.18 4.05
CA LEU A 54 9.32 -8.38 3.29
C LEU A 54 9.99 -8.01 1.97
N LYS A 55 11.14 -8.64 1.71
CA LYS A 55 11.83 -8.53 0.42
C LYS A 55 11.09 -9.32 -0.66
N LYS A 56 10.07 -8.73 -1.26
CA LYS A 56 9.26 -9.37 -2.31
C LYS A 56 8.91 -8.38 -3.40
N ASP A 57 8.83 -8.92 -4.61
CA ASP A 57 8.32 -8.23 -5.78
C ASP A 57 6.81 -8.07 -5.65
N LEU A 58 6.32 -6.83 -5.70
CA LEU A 58 4.90 -6.49 -5.61
C LEU A 58 4.06 -7.18 -6.69
N TRP A 59 4.65 -7.59 -7.82
CA TRP A 59 3.92 -8.31 -8.87
C TRP A 59 3.66 -9.77 -8.50
N LYS A 60 4.49 -10.36 -7.64
CA LYS A 60 4.46 -11.77 -7.26
C LYS A 60 3.77 -12.04 -5.93
N VAL A 61 3.46 -11.00 -5.15
CA VAL A 61 2.73 -11.16 -3.90
C VAL A 61 1.26 -11.45 -4.17
N ASN A 62 0.67 -12.31 -3.34
CA ASN A 62 -0.77 -12.59 -3.35
C ASN A 62 -1.49 -11.55 -2.49
N LEU A 63 -2.46 -10.85 -3.10
CA LEU A 63 -3.24 -9.79 -2.49
C LEU A 63 -4.68 -10.20 -2.11
N SER A 64 -5.08 -11.46 -2.30
CA SER A 64 -6.47 -11.94 -2.09
C SER A 64 -7.01 -11.82 -0.66
N ASP A 65 -6.13 -11.78 0.34
CA ASP A 65 -6.44 -11.59 1.76
C ASP A 65 -6.23 -10.14 2.26
N CYS A 66 -5.86 -9.21 1.37
CA CYS A 66 -5.70 -7.79 1.67
C CYS A 66 -7.03 -7.06 1.75
N GLN A 67 -7.25 -6.30 2.82
CA GLN A 67 -8.38 -5.38 2.91
C GLN A 67 -7.99 -3.95 2.58
N ASN A 68 -6.75 -3.56 2.87
CA ASN A 68 -6.26 -2.21 2.64
C ASN A 68 -4.94 -2.29 1.88
N VAL A 69 -4.83 -1.56 0.78
CA VAL A 69 -3.59 -1.45 0.01
C VAL A 69 -3.19 0.01 -0.08
N ILE A 70 -1.95 0.32 0.25
CA ILE A 70 -1.34 1.64 0.11
C ILE A 70 -0.34 1.59 -1.05
N VAL A 71 -0.40 2.59 -1.92
CA VAL A 71 0.44 2.66 -3.13
C VAL A 71 0.97 4.07 -3.35
N PHE A 72 2.29 4.24 -3.25
CA PHE A 72 2.99 5.48 -3.60
C PHE A 72 4.02 5.22 -4.72
N LEU A 73 3.52 4.93 -5.93
CA LEU A 73 4.34 4.53 -7.07
C LEU A 73 4.23 5.52 -8.25
N ALA A 74 5.23 5.48 -9.12
CA ALA A 74 5.30 6.32 -10.31
C ALA A 74 4.13 6.07 -11.30
N PRO A 75 3.74 7.08 -12.11
CA PRO A 75 2.60 6.98 -13.02
C PRO A 75 2.70 5.81 -14.02
N SER A 76 3.90 5.51 -14.51
CA SER A 76 4.15 4.43 -15.47
C SER A 76 3.80 3.03 -14.93
N VAL A 77 3.81 2.86 -13.60
CA VAL A 77 3.53 1.58 -12.93
C VAL A 77 2.04 1.42 -12.62
N LYS A 78 1.27 2.52 -12.59
CA LYS A 78 -0.14 2.53 -12.18
C LYS A 78 -1.05 1.67 -13.08
N PRO A 79 -0.97 1.73 -14.43
CA PRO A 79 -1.86 0.93 -15.28
C PRO A 79 -1.74 -0.60 -15.08
N PRO A 80 -0.54 -1.22 -15.16
CA PRO A 80 -0.44 -2.67 -14.92
C PRO A 80 -0.79 -3.03 -13.47
N LEU A 81 -0.51 -2.14 -12.51
CA LEU A 81 -0.86 -2.36 -11.12
C LEU A 81 -2.37 -2.36 -10.91
N ALA A 82 -3.11 -1.47 -11.58
CA ALA A 82 -4.57 -1.45 -11.54
C ALA A 82 -5.14 -2.80 -11.97
N SER A 83 -4.66 -3.37 -13.08
CA SER A 83 -5.10 -4.70 -13.54
C SER A 83 -4.85 -5.79 -12.50
N LYS A 84 -3.67 -5.82 -11.87
CA LYS A 84 -3.35 -6.78 -10.80
C LYS A 84 -4.27 -6.61 -9.58
N LEU A 85 -4.47 -5.37 -9.12
CA LEU A 85 -5.30 -5.09 -7.96
C LEU A 85 -6.76 -5.50 -8.21
N LEU A 86 -7.30 -5.23 -9.40
CA LEU A 86 -8.65 -5.66 -9.78
C LEU A 86 -8.77 -7.17 -9.97
N ALA A 87 -7.71 -7.88 -10.31
CA ALA A 87 -7.76 -9.33 -10.42
C ALA A 87 -7.70 -10.02 -9.05
N GLU A 88 -6.90 -9.49 -8.12
CA GLU A 88 -6.56 -10.21 -6.89
C GLU A 88 -7.29 -9.73 -5.64
N LEU A 89 -7.67 -8.46 -5.52
CA LEU A 89 -8.24 -7.95 -4.28
C LEU A 89 -9.67 -8.44 -4.03
N PRO A 90 -10.10 -8.64 -2.78
CA PRO A 90 -11.51 -8.90 -2.48
C PRO A 90 -12.37 -7.66 -2.75
N ASP A 91 -13.67 -7.83 -3.02
CA ASP A 91 -14.59 -6.71 -3.33
C ASP A 91 -14.62 -5.65 -2.22
N GLY A 92 -14.56 -6.07 -0.95
CA GLY A 92 -14.54 -5.16 0.18
C GLY A 92 -13.20 -4.45 0.42
N ALA A 93 -12.19 -4.64 -0.43
CA ALA A 93 -10.89 -4.00 -0.25
C ALA A 93 -10.92 -2.52 -0.65
N ARG A 94 -10.11 -1.74 0.05
CA ARG A 94 -9.85 -0.32 -0.24
C ARG A 94 -8.40 -0.12 -0.66
N VAL A 95 -8.20 0.63 -1.74
CA VAL A 95 -6.89 1.03 -2.24
C VAL A 95 -6.70 2.52 -2.03
N VAL A 96 -5.57 2.91 -1.47
CA VAL A 96 -5.17 4.31 -1.27
C VAL A 96 -3.94 4.58 -2.12
N ALA A 97 -4.05 5.51 -3.05
CA ALA A 97 -2.98 5.98 -3.90
C ALA A 97 -2.52 7.37 -3.47
N GLY A 98 -1.22 7.59 -3.29
CA GLY A 98 -0.66 8.93 -3.09
C GLY A 98 -0.01 9.48 -4.36
N ARG A 99 0.06 10.81 -4.45
CA ARG A 99 0.69 11.65 -5.51
C ARG A 99 0.14 11.51 -6.94
N TYR A 100 -0.21 10.30 -7.36
CA TYR A 100 -0.76 10.02 -8.69
C TYR A 100 -1.98 9.09 -8.58
N PRO A 101 -3.11 9.44 -9.24
CA PRO A 101 -4.30 8.61 -9.26
C PRO A 101 -4.11 7.38 -10.16
N PHE A 102 -5.01 6.41 -10.05
CA PHE A 102 -5.21 5.40 -11.08
C PHE A 102 -6.06 5.99 -12.22
N PRO A 103 -5.56 6.01 -13.46
CA PRO A 103 -6.17 6.80 -14.55
C PRO A 103 -7.55 6.31 -14.97
N SER A 104 -7.82 5.01 -14.85
CA SER A 104 -9.10 4.40 -15.28
C SER A 104 -10.10 4.19 -14.13
N TRP A 105 -9.78 4.64 -12.92
CA TRP A 105 -10.61 4.39 -11.74
C TRP A 105 -11.24 5.68 -11.22
N SER A 106 -12.51 5.60 -10.87
CA SER A 106 -13.21 6.67 -10.15
C SER A 106 -12.87 6.59 -8.66
N PRO A 107 -12.27 7.63 -8.05
CA PRO A 107 -11.98 7.63 -6.63
C PRO A 107 -13.26 7.79 -5.81
N SER A 108 -13.41 7.03 -4.74
CA SER A 108 -14.52 7.18 -3.78
C SER A 108 -14.30 8.37 -2.85
N SER A 109 -13.04 8.73 -2.59
CA SER A 109 -12.69 9.96 -1.88
C SER A 109 -11.32 10.49 -2.29
N THR A 110 -11.12 11.79 -2.13
CA THR A 110 -9.84 12.46 -2.34
C THR A 110 -9.53 13.38 -1.17
N LEU A 111 -8.24 13.51 -0.84
CA LEU A 111 -7.78 14.36 0.26
C LEU A 111 -6.46 15.02 -0.13
N GLY A 112 -6.22 16.23 0.36
CA GLY A 112 -5.02 17.02 0.06
C GLY A 112 -5.07 17.74 -1.28
N GLN A 113 -3.99 18.43 -1.64
CA GLN A 113 -3.85 19.20 -2.88
C GLN A 113 -2.41 19.11 -3.42
N GLY A 114 -2.25 19.20 -4.74
CA GLY A 114 -0.94 19.20 -5.39
C GLY A 114 -0.15 17.91 -5.15
N LEU A 115 1.07 18.04 -4.63
CA LEU A 115 1.97 16.89 -4.40
C LEU A 115 1.52 15.98 -3.24
N ASP A 116 0.71 16.51 -2.33
CA ASP A 116 0.18 15.81 -1.16
C ASP A 116 -1.22 15.24 -1.41
N GLN A 117 -1.66 15.22 -2.67
CA GLN A 117 -2.96 14.66 -3.02
C GLN A 117 -2.97 13.13 -2.88
N VAL A 118 -4.08 12.63 -2.33
CA VAL A 118 -4.33 11.21 -2.07
C VAL A 118 -5.72 10.86 -2.60
N TRP A 119 -5.84 9.67 -3.18
CA TRP A 119 -7.07 9.11 -3.74
C TRP A 119 -7.36 7.77 -3.06
N ALA A 120 -8.58 7.58 -2.59
CA ALA A 120 -9.06 6.29 -2.12
C ALA A 120 -10.04 5.69 -3.15
N TYR A 121 -10.00 4.37 -3.27
CA TYR A 121 -10.81 3.60 -4.21
C TYR A 121 -11.38 2.38 -3.49
N ASP A 122 -12.68 2.16 -3.62
CA ASP A 122 -13.34 0.96 -3.13
C ASP A 122 -13.44 -0.05 -4.28
N ILE A 123 -12.85 -1.24 -4.12
CA ILE A 123 -12.70 -2.20 -5.22
C ILE A 123 -14.05 -2.65 -5.78
N GLN A 124 -15.06 -2.79 -4.91
CA GLN A 124 -16.43 -3.09 -5.34
C GLN A 124 -17.00 -2.02 -6.28
N GLU A 125 -16.69 -0.74 -6.08
CA GLU A 125 -17.19 0.35 -6.94
C GLU A 125 -16.43 0.41 -8.27
N VAL A 126 -15.12 0.17 -8.24
CA VAL A 126 -14.29 0.16 -9.45
C VAL A 126 -14.63 -1.01 -10.38
N ARG A 127 -15.14 -2.13 -9.84
CA ARG A 127 -15.56 -3.31 -10.62
C ARG A 127 -16.93 -3.19 -11.29
N ARG A 128 -17.74 -2.19 -10.90
CA ARG A 128 -19.05 -1.94 -11.52
C ARG A 128 -18.91 -1.26 -12.85
#